data_AF-A0A7H5F1U7-F1
#
_entry.id   AF-A0A7H5F1U7-F1
#
_cell.length_a   1.000
_cell.length_b   1.000
_cell.length_c   1.000
_cell.angle_alpha   90.00
_cell.angle_beta   90.00
_cell.angle_gamma   90.00
#
_symmetry.space_group_name_H-M   'P 1'
#
loop_
_entity.id
_entity.type
_entity.pdbx_description
1 polymer ?
#
loop_
_entity_poly.entity_id
_entity_poly.type
_entity_poly.pdbx_seq_one_letter_code
_entity_poly.pdbx_strand_id
1 'polypeptide(L)'
;MTKKIITPAISPNDFKIRCSSIGSFMSAFRREALTEKEKETLEELEQRKAGVFRTPGGSLGKYTDKLKKDHAALLEKANAPVEIGATTKTIAQTWGKSQIYGNRKEFSTKHTIRGTISEDQSIDLLRSYLNDPFLDKYQGPERVDDYKRGTCDVLLPKTWVWDVKTPYDEFTFPLFSDEEFNKDYMYQLNGYGDLYGREKLGLAYCLVDAPDEIIEFEARKYARMKGVSVDEEIWTKIKKRYTFSHLPMALRIRTWTFDLDRELIEDVHLQVERTREYLNQQLSPVLMNVEEEVAKMIML
;
A
#
# COMPACT_ATOMS: atom_id res chain seq x y z
N MET A 1 -19.71 24.10 -34.17
CA MET A 1 -18.78 24.01 -33.01
C MET A 1 -17.97 22.74 -33.20
N THR A 2 -16.73 22.83 -33.68
CA THR A 2 -15.80 21.70 -33.75
C THR A 2 -15.52 21.22 -32.33
N LYS A 3 -15.99 20.02 -31.97
CA LYS A 3 -15.61 19.39 -30.70
C LYS A 3 -14.10 19.23 -30.73
N LYS A 4 -13.38 19.95 -29.86
CA LYS A 4 -11.94 19.81 -29.71
C LYS A 4 -11.68 18.38 -29.25
N ILE A 5 -11.16 17.53 -30.13
CA ILE A 5 -10.79 16.17 -29.78
C ILE A 5 -9.52 16.29 -28.93
N ILE A 6 -9.61 15.93 -27.65
CA ILE A 6 -8.50 15.98 -26.71
C ILE A 6 -7.88 14.59 -26.67
N THR A 7 -6.65 14.46 -27.16
CA THR A 7 -5.82 13.29 -26.88
C THR A 7 -5.22 13.44 -25.49
N PRO A 8 -5.41 12.48 -24.57
CA PRO A 8 -4.75 12.51 -23.27
C PRO A 8 -3.23 12.50 -23.43
N ALA A 9 -2.54 13.53 -22.95
CA ALA A 9 -1.08 13.51 -22.83
C ALA A 9 -0.71 12.64 -21.62
N ILE A 10 -0.49 11.34 -21.85
CA ILE A 10 -0.18 10.37 -20.79
C ILE A 10 1.28 9.96 -20.94
N SER A 11 2.10 10.27 -19.93
CA SER A 11 3.46 9.75 -19.83
C SER A 11 3.52 8.67 -18.76
N PRO A 12 3.91 7.42 -19.07
CA PRO A 12 4.15 6.39 -18.06
C PRO A 12 5.09 6.85 -16.94
N ASN A 13 6.04 7.75 -17.24
CA ASN A 13 6.97 8.33 -16.24
C ASN A 13 6.26 9.18 -15.18
N ASP A 14 5.02 9.62 -15.44
CA ASP A 14 4.22 10.33 -14.45
C ASP A 14 3.64 9.41 -13.37
N PHE A 15 3.72 8.08 -13.55
CA PHE A 15 3.30 7.12 -12.54
C PHE A 15 4.13 7.30 -11.27
N LYS A 16 3.42 7.49 -10.15
CA LYS A 16 3.97 7.61 -8.79
C LYS A 16 3.08 6.83 -7.84
N ILE A 17 3.67 5.95 -7.03
CA ILE A 17 2.90 5.13 -6.08
C ILE A 17 2.45 5.97 -4.88
N ARG A 18 1.23 5.75 -4.40
CA ARG A 18 0.78 6.35 -3.13
C ARG A 18 1.42 5.64 -1.96
N CYS A 19 1.91 6.36 -0.95
CA CYS A 19 2.51 5.75 0.25
C CYS A 19 1.60 4.71 0.89
N SER A 20 0.30 5.01 1.03
CA SER A 20 -0.71 4.09 1.57
C SER A 20 -0.96 2.83 0.72
N SER A 21 -0.41 2.75 -0.49
CA SER A 21 -0.52 1.59 -1.38
C SER A 21 0.77 0.78 -1.48
N ILE A 22 1.88 1.21 -0.84
CA ILE A 22 3.18 0.56 -0.98
C ILE A 22 3.13 -0.91 -0.53
N GLY A 23 2.48 -1.25 0.58
CA GLY A 23 2.42 -2.65 1.04
C GLY A 23 1.82 -3.59 0.00
N SER A 24 0.67 -3.21 -0.57
CA SER A 24 0.05 -3.95 -1.68
C SER A 24 0.86 -3.95 -2.98
N PHE A 25 1.61 -2.86 -3.23
CA PHE A 25 2.45 -2.71 -4.41
C PHE A 25 3.68 -3.62 -4.37
N MET A 26 4.20 -3.87 -3.17
CA MET A 26 5.38 -4.68 -2.89
C MET A 26 5.07 -6.13 -2.53
N SER A 27 3.78 -6.52 -2.41
CA SER A 27 3.38 -7.83 -1.89
C SER A 27 3.93 -9.05 -2.65
N ALA A 28 4.28 -8.87 -3.93
CA ALA A 28 4.87 -9.89 -4.79
C ALA A 28 6.20 -9.42 -5.41
N PHE A 29 6.85 -8.42 -4.81
CA PHE A 29 8.12 -7.91 -5.26
C PHE A 29 9.22 -8.97 -5.12
N ARG A 30 10.10 -9.00 -6.10
CA ARG A 30 11.35 -9.77 -6.07
C ARG A 30 12.45 -8.94 -6.71
N ARG A 31 13.63 -8.89 -6.12
CA ARG A 31 14.79 -8.27 -6.76
C ARG A 31 15.22 -9.05 -7.99
N GLU A 32 15.19 -10.36 -7.87
CA GLU A 32 15.70 -11.29 -8.85
C GLU A 32 14.60 -12.20 -9.40
N ALA A 33 14.83 -12.73 -10.60
CA ALA A 33 13.87 -13.60 -11.29
C ALA A 33 13.80 -14.99 -10.63
N LEU A 34 14.92 -15.47 -10.09
CA LEU A 34 15.01 -16.73 -9.38
C LEU A 34 14.72 -16.55 -7.89
N THR A 35 13.97 -17.51 -7.34
CA THR A 35 13.87 -17.69 -5.89
C THR A 35 15.17 -18.28 -5.33
N GLU A 36 15.41 -18.15 -4.03
CA GLU A 36 16.61 -18.72 -3.39
C GLU A 36 16.75 -20.23 -3.65
N LYS A 37 15.65 -21.00 -3.57
CA LYS A 37 15.65 -22.43 -3.91
C LYS A 37 16.01 -22.70 -5.37
N GLU A 38 15.58 -21.84 -6.29
CA GLU A 38 15.92 -21.96 -7.71
C GLU A 38 17.38 -21.59 -7.97
N LYS A 39 17.96 -20.65 -7.21
CA LYS A 39 19.41 -20.35 -7.26
C LYS A 39 20.23 -21.52 -6.74
N GLU A 40 19.86 -22.08 -5.58
CA GLU A 40 20.49 -23.29 -5.03
C GLU A 40 20.43 -24.45 -6.04
N THR A 41 19.26 -24.63 -6.68
CA THR A 41 19.09 -25.64 -7.73
C THR A 41 19.96 -25.37 -8.95
N LEU A 42 20.06 -24.11 -9.39
CA LEU A 42 20.90 -23.72 -10.53
C LEU A 42 22.38 -23.97 -10.22
N GLU A 43 22.84 -23.62 -9.02
CA GLU A 43 24.22 -23.86 -8.59
C GLU A 43 24.53 -25.36 -8.54
N GLU A 44 23.63 -26.17 -7.96
CA GLU A 44 23.77 -27.63 -7.98
C GLU A 44 23.88 -28.17 -9.42
N LEU A 45 23.03 -27.68 -10.34
CA LEU A 45 23.04 -28.11 -11.74
C LEU A 45 24.32 -27.73 -12.47
N GLU A 46 24.89 -26.55 -12.20
CA GLU A 46 26.21 -26.17 -12.72
C GLU A 46 27.32 -27.06 -12.14
N GLN A 47 27.29 -27.39 -10.85
CA GLN A 47 28.24 -28.33 -10.24
C GLN A 47 28.13 -29.76 -10.83
N ARG A 48 26.91 -30.22 -11.12
CA ARG A 48 26.67 -31.51 -11.80
C ARG A 48 27.22 -31.51 -13.22
N LYS A 49 26.98 -30.43 -13.97
CA LYS A 49 27.49 -30.24 -15.35
C LYS A 49 29.03 -30.18 -15.38
N ALA A 50 29.65 -29.55 -14.40
CA ALA A 50 31.10 -29.48 -14.24
C ALA A 50 31.73 -30.80 -13.73
N GLY A 51 30.93 -31.78 -13.33
CA GLY A 51 31.41 -33.07 -12.84
C GLY A 51 32.06 -33.00 -11.45
N VAL A 52 31.68 -32.01 -10.63
CA VAL A 52 32.22 -31.81 -9.27
C VAL A 52 31.21 -32.10 -8.17
N PHE A 53 29.91 -32.15 -8.50
CA PHE A 53 28.87 -32.44 -7.52
C PHE A 53 28.93 -33.89 -6.99
N ARG A 54 28.90 -34.05 -5.67
CA ARG A 54 28.84 -35.35 -4.98
C ARG A 54 27.52 -35.49 -4.24
N THR A 55 26.88 -36.65 -4.37
CA THR A 55 25.69 -37.01 -3.58
C THR A 55 26.06 -37.25 -2.10
N PRO A 56 25.10 -37.27 -1.16
CA PRO A 56 25.37 -37.58 0.25
C PRO A 56 26.12 -38.91 0.47
N GLY A 57 25.94 -39.88 -0.43
CA GLY A 57 26.67 -41.16 -0.42
C GLY A 57 28.05 -41.11 -1.09
N GLY A 58 28.58 -39.94 -1.43
CA GLY A 58 29.90 -39.74 -2.03
C GLY A 58 30.01 -40.05 -3.53
N SER A 59 28.96 -40.59 -4.16
CA SER A 59 28.96 -40.85 -5.61
C SER A 59 28.82 -39.56 -6.43
N LEU A 60 29.39 -39.54 -7.64
CA LEU A 60 29.24 -38.39 -8.56
C LEU A 60 27.77 -38.21 -8.95
N GLY A 61 27.26 -36.99 -8.85
CA GLY A 61 25.90 -36.70 -9.30
C GLY A 61 25.75 -36.86 -10.81
N LYS A 62 24.68 -37.53 -11.23
CA LYS A 62 24.34 -37.62 -12.65
C LYS A 62 23.85 -36.27 -13.17
N TYR A 63 24.15 -36.00 -14.44
CA TYR A 63 23.64 -34.86 -15.20
C TYR A 63 22.84 -35.38 -16.42
N THR A 64 21.59 -35.76 -16.16
CA THR A 64 20.70 -36.42 -17.13
C THR A 64 20.07 -35.41 -18.09
N ASP A 65 19.47 -35.87 -19.18
CA ASP A 65 18.82 -34.98 -20.15
C ASP A 65 17.65 -34.18 -19.57
N LYS A 66 16.95 -34.74 -18.57
CA LYS A 66 15.95 -34.00 -17.79
C LYS A 66 16.59 -32.82 -17.05
N LEU A 67 17.68 -33.07 -16.33
CA LEU A 67 18.39 -32.03 -15.59
C LEU A 67 19.01 -30.98 -16.51
N LYS A 68 19.47 -31.34 -17.72
CA LYS A 68 19.89 -30.38 -18.75
C LYS A 68 18.77 -29.43 -19.14
N LYS A 69 17.55 -29.96 -19.33
CA LYS A 69 16.37 -29.16 -19.66
C LYS A 69 15.99 -28.23 -18.52
N ASP A 70 15.95 -28.75 -17.29
CA ASP A 70 15.65 -27.95 -16.10
C ASP A 70 16.70 -26.84 -15.89
N HIS A 71 17.98 -27.15 -16.13
CA HIS A 71 19.07 -26.20 -16.09
C HIS A 71 18.91 -25.09 -17.15
N ALA A 72 18.62 -25.46 -18.40
CA ALA A 72 18.39 -24.49 -19.46
C ALA A 72 17.20 -23.56 -19.13
N ALA A 73 16.11 -24.10 -18.58
CA ALA A 73 14.94 -23.32 -18.17
C ALA A 73 15.26 -22.34 -17.02
N LEU A 74 16.06 -22.75 -16.04
CA LEU A 74 16.50 -21.87 -14.95
C LEU A 74 17.45 -20.76 -15.44
N LEU A 75 18.35 -21.06 -16.38
CA LEU A 75 19.19 -20.06 -17.02
C LEU A 75 18.37 -19.05 -17.83
N GLU A 76 17.38 -19.52 -18.59
CA GLU A 76 16.47 -18.65 -19.32
C GLU A 76 15.71 -17.72 -18.37
N LYS A 77 15.16 -18.29 -17.28
CA LYS A 77 14.45 -17.52 -16.25
C LYS A 77 15.37 -16.52 -15.54
N ALA A 78 16.61 -16.88 -15.24
CA ALA A 78 17.60 -16.00 -14.60
C ALA A 78 17.94 -14.78 -15.46
N ASN A 79 17.96 -14.96 -16.78
CA ASN A 79 18.23 -13.90 -17.74
C ASN A 79 16.98 -13.12 -18.17
N ALA A 80 15.79 -13.58 -17.82
CA ALA A 80 14.55 -12.90 -18.15
C ALA A 80 14.33 -11.67 -17.23
N PRO A 81 13.72 -10.58 -17.75
CA PRO A 81 13.30 -9.46 -16.92
C PRO A 81 12.39 -9.90 -15.79
N VAL A 82 12.54 -9.29 -14.62
CA VAL A 82 11.69 -9.61 -13.47
C VAL A 82 10.29 -9.08 -13.70
N GLU A 83 9.32 -10.00 -13.79
CA GLU A 83 7.93 -9.66 -14.01
C GLU A 83 7.28 -9.07 -12.74
N ILE A 84 6.52 -7.99 -12.91
CA ILE A 84 5.73 -7.39 -11.83
C ILE A 84 4.51 -8.24 -11.45
N GLY A 85 4.12 -8.22 -10.17
CA GLY A 85 3.01 -9.00 -9.65
C GLY A 85 1.62 -8.56 -10.14
N ALA A 86 0.62 -9.43 -10.00
CA ALA A 86 -0.76 -9.16 -10.43
C ALA A 86 -1.38 -7.93 -9.73
N THR A 87 -1.11 -7.73 -8.45
CA THR A 87 -1.56 -6.55 -7.69
C THR A 87 -0.93 -5.27 -8.25
N THR A 88 0.38 -5.28 -8.49
CA THR A 88 1.12 -4.16 -9.12
C THR A 88 0.54 -3.82 -10.49
N LYS A 89 0.28 -4.82 -11.35
CA LYS A 89 -0.38 -4.63 -12.65
C LYS A 89 -1.76 -3.98 -12.50
N THR A 90 -2.55 -4.41 -11.51
CA THR A 90 -3.88 -3.84 -11.24
C THR A 90 -3.79 -2.37 -10.83
N ILE A 91 -2.82 -2.01 -9.98
CA ILE A 91 -2.55 -0.63 -9.57
C ILE A 91 -2.16 0.21 -10.80
N ALA A 92 -1.23 -0.29 -11.61
CA ALA A 92 -0.76 0.38 -12.83
C ALA A 92 -1.91 0.64 -13.81
N GLN A 93 -2.70 -0.38 -14.13
CA GLN A 93 -3.86 -0.25 -15.03
C GLN A 93 -4.91 0.71 -14.47
N THR A 94 -5.15 0.70 -13.17
CA THR A 94 -6.10 1.64 -12.53
C THR A 94 -5.60 3.08 -12.67
N TRP A 95 -4.31 3.31 -12.48
CA TRP A 95 -3.69 4.62 -12.71
C TRP A 95 -3.80 5.03 -14.19
N GLY A 96 -3.44 4.16 -15.13
CA GLY A 96 -3.50 4.45 -16.57
C GLY A 96 -4.91 4.80 -17.04
N LYS A 97 -5.92 4.03 -16.60
CA LYS A 97 -7.34 4.35 -16.82
C LYS A 97 -7.71 5.73 -16.26
N SER A 98 -7.21 6.08 -15.08
CA SER A 98 -7.50 7.38 -14.46
C SER A 98 -6.93 8.54 -15.29
N GLN A 99 -5.77 8.35 -15.94
CA GLN A 99 -5.21 9.34 -16.86
C GLN A 99 -6.02 9.45 -18.16
N ILE A 100 -6.44 8.31 -18.74
CA ILE A 100 -7.23 8.27 -19.98
C ILE A 100 -8.60 8.92 -19.79
N TYR A 101 -9.31 8.55 -18.73
CA TYR A 101 -10.71 8.96 -18.51
C TYR A 101 -10.84 10.24 -17.69
N GLY A 102 -9.73 10.80 -17.18
CA GLY A 102 -9.74 12.02 -16.37
C GLY A 102 -10.41 11.88 -15.00
N ASN A 103 -10.71 10.66 -14.54
CA ASN A 103 -11.40 10.38 -13.28
C ASN A 103 -10.58 9.42 -12.42
N ARG A 104 -10.51 9.66 -11.11
CA ARG A 104 -9.85 8.75 -10.18
C ARG A 104 -10.84 7.72 -9.66
N LYS A 105 -10.37 6.48 -9.48
CA LYS A 105 -11.15 5.47 -8.76
C LYS A 105 -11.23 5.86 -7.28
N GLU A 106 -12.44 6.13 -6.80
CA GLU A 106 -12.71 6.37 -5.39
C GLU A 106 -13.01 5.05 -4.68
N PHE A 107 -12.53 4.95 -3.44
CA PHE A 107 -12.82 3.84 -2.55
C PHE A 107 -13.11 4.39 -1.17
N SER A 108 -14.25 4.01 -0.62
CA SER A 108 -14.67 4.42 0.71
C SER A 108 -15.38 3.26 1.40
N THR A 109 -15.03 3.03 2.66
CA THR A 109 -15.65 2.05 3.55
C THR A 109 -16.03 2.74 4.86
N LYS A 110 -16.91 2.13 5.65
CA LYS A 110 -17.23 2.64 7.00
C LYS A 110 -15.97 2.88 7.86
N HIS A 111 -14.94 2.07 7.68
CA HIS A 111 -13.69 2.17 8.41
C HIS A 111 -12.89 3.40 7.98
N THR A 112 -12.75 3.63 6.67
CA THR A 112 -12.01 4.80 6.13
C THR A 112 -12.75 6.11 6.41
N ILE A 113 -14.08 6.10 6.36
CA ILE A 113 -14.90 7.28 6.70
C ILE A 113 -14.69 7.65 8.17
N ARG A 114 -14.83 6.68 9.09
CA ARG A 114 -14.60 6.95 10.51
C ARG A 114 -13.18 7.44 10.77
N GLY A 115 -12.17 6.77 10.19
CA GLY A 115 -10.77 7.19 10.33
C GLY A 115 -10.58 8.65 9.92
N THR A 116 -11.18 9.07 8.80
CA THR A 116 -11.07 10.45 8.32
C THR A 116 -11.74 11.46 9.27
N ILE A 117 -12.95 11.15 9.76
CA ILE A 117 -13.71 12.10 10.61
C ILE A 117 -13.11 12.20 12.01
N SER A 118 -12.62 11.09 12.56
CA SER A 118 -12.08 10.99 13.92
C SER A 118 -10.57 11.20 14.00
N GLU A 119 -9.91 11.61 12.91
CA GLU A 119 -8.46 11.77 12.83
C GLU A 119 -7.96 12.81 13.84
N ASP A 120 -8.59 13.99 13.88
CA ASP A 120 -8.17 15.08 14.77
C ASP A 120 -8.26 14.66 16.25
N GLN A 121 -9.35 14.00 16.65
CA GLN A 121 -9.50 13.46 18.01
C GLN A 121 -8.47 12.36 18.34
N SER A 122 -8.10 11.57 17.34
CA SER A 122 -7.09 10.52 17.48
C SER A 122 -5.70 11.12 17.66
N ILE A 123 -5.38 12.17 16.91
CA ILE A 123 -4.14 12.94 17.06
C ILE A 123 -4.10 13.62 18.44
N ASP A 124 -5.19 14.20 18.92
CA ASP A 124 -5.27 14.80 20.25
C ASP A 124 -5.05 13.78 21.38
N LEU A 125 -5.58 12.56 21.23
CA LEU A 125 -5.33 11.46 22.17
C LEU A 125 -3.83 11.08 22.17
N LEU A 126 -3.22 10.95 20.99
CA LEU A 126 -1.79 10.67 20.85
C LEU A 126 -0.92 11.78 21.46
N ARG A 127 -1.24 13.04 21.19
CA ARG A 127 -0.60 14.22 21.77
C ARG A 127 -0.59 14.15 23.30
N SER A 128 -1.76 13.88 23.87
CA SER A 128 -1.94 13.78 25.32
C SER A 128 -1.17 12.59 25.92
N TYR A 129 -1.18 11.45 25.23
CA TYR A 129 -0.49 10.24 25.67
C TYR A 129 1.03 10.39 25.66
N LEU A 130 1.61 10.97 24.60
CA LEU A 130 3.04 11.21 24.49
C LEU A 130 3.50 12.45 25.27
N ASN A 131 2.57 13.24 25.80
CA ASN A 131 2.83 14.52 26.46
C ASN A 131 3.70 15.45 25.59
N ASP A 132 3.43 15.48 24.28
CA ASP A 132 4.15 16.28 23.30
C ASP A 132 3.24 17.40 22.77
N PRO A 133 3.36 18.65 23.26
CA PRO A 133 2.48 19.74 22.85
C PRO A 133 2.68 20.17 21.39
N PHE A 134 3.71 19.68 20.69
CA PHE A 134 3.99 19.98 19.29
C PHE A 134 3.46 18.91 18.32
N LEU A 135 2.82 17.86 18.85
CA LEU A 135 2.21 16.81 18.06
C LEU A 135 0.89 17.29 17.46
N ASP A 136 0.97 17.96 16.33
CA ASP A 136 -0.16 18.48 15.57
C ASP A 136 -0.31 17.82 14.21
N LYS A 137 -1.56 17.80 13.73
CA LYS A 137 -1.88 17.37 12.38
C LYS A 137 -1.10 18.18 11.36
N TYR A 138 -0.52 17.47 10.39
CA TYR A 138 0.12 18.10 9.25
C TYR A 138 -0.95 18.73 8.34
N GLN A 139 -0.85 20.06 8.14
CA GLN A 139 -1.78 20.86 7.32
C GLN A 139 -1.20 21.26 5.96
N GLY A 140 -0.01 20.74 5.60
CA GLY A 140 0.62 21.07 4.33
C GLY A 140 0.04 20.30 3.14
N PRO A 141 0.41 20.67 1.90
CA PRO A 141 0.00 19.94 0.72
C PRO A 141 0.59 18.51 0.70
N GLU A 142 -0.02 17.64 -0.09
CA GLU A 142 0.55 16.33 -0.43
C GLU A 142 1.97 16.51 -0.98
N ARG A 143 2.90 15.69 -0.48
CA ARG A 143 4.26 15.66 -1.01
C ARG A 143 4.36 14.65 -2.14
N VAL A 144 5.19 15.00 -3.11
CA VAL A 144 5.41 14.23 -4.33
C VAL A 144 6.89 14.33 -4.65
N ASP A 145 7.52 13.19 -4.90
CA ASP A 145 8.85 13.11 -5.49
C ASP A 145 8.77 12.38 -6.85
N ASP A 146 9.89 11.87 -7.35
CA ASP A 146 9.91 11.17 -8.62
C ASP A 146 9.18 9.83 -8.59
N TYR A 147 9.10 9.12 -7.46
CA TYR A 147 8.61 7.73 -7.40
C TYR A 147 7.27 7.59 -6.68
N LYS A 148 6.97 8.46 -5.74
CA LYS A 148 5.88 8.32 -4.77
C LYS A 148 5.23 9.65 -4.39
N ARG A 149 4.07 9.53 -3.76
CA ARG A 149 3.27 10.66 -3.27
C ARG A 149 2.51 10.30 -2.01
N GLY A 150 2.26 11.28 -1.16
CA GLY A 150 1.38 11.11 -0.01
C GLY A 150 1.41 12.25 1.02
N THR A 151 0.46 12.17 1.93
CA THR A 151 0.28 13.09 3.05
C THR A 151 0.36 12.29 4.34
N CYS A 152 1.32 12.59 5.21
CA CYS A 152 1.36 12.01 6.55
C CYS A 152 0.37 12.71 7.47
N ASP A 153 -0.01 12.06 8.56
CA ASP A 153 -1.00 12.63 9.49
C ASP A 153 -0.35 13.67 10.41
N VAL A 154 0.86 13.39 10.88
CA VAL A 154 1.63 14.27 11.77
C VAL A 154 3.08 14.29 11.35
N LEU A 155 3.66 15.50 11.30
CA LEU A 155 5.05 15.72 10.93
C LEU A 155 5.74 16.56 12.02
N LEU A 156 6.60 15.92 12.81
CA LEU A 156 7.41 16.64 13.78
C LEU A 156 8.66 17.22 13.10
N PRO A 157 9.05 18.47 13.42
CA PRO A 157 10.27 19.07 12.88
C PRO A 157 11.51 18.23 13.20
N LYS A 158 12.23 17.81 12.15
CA LYS A 158 13.54 17.11 12.21
C LYS A 158 13.57 15.74 12.91
N THR A 159 12.46 15.23 13.42
CA THR A 159 12.45 14.01 14.24
C THR A 159 11.57 12.91 13.63
N TRP A 160 10.26 13.01 13.83
CA TRP A 160 9.31 11.93 13.54
C TRP A 160 8.34 12.28 12.41
N VAL A 161 7.88 11.24 11.73
CA VAL A 161 6.59 11.23 11.06
C VAL A 161 5.69 10.21 11.73
N TRP A 162 4.44 10.58 11.99
CA TRP A 162 3.44 9.68 12.54
C TRP A 162 2.29 9.46 11.58
N ASP A 163 1.77 8.24 11.59
CA ASP A 163 0.54 7.82 10.95
C ASP A 163 -0.39 7.28 12.04
N VAL A 164 -1.62 7.80 12.05
CA VAL A 164 -2.62 7.59 13.09
C VAL A 164 -3.79 6.82 12.51
N LYS A 165 -4.06 5.65 13.08
CA LYS A 165 -5.18 4.79 12.70
C LYS A 165 -6.25 4.83 13.77
N THR A 166 -7.49 5.09 13.37
CA THR A 166 -8.66 4.98 14.25
C THR A 166 -9.35 3.65 14.03
N PRO A 167 -9.28 2.69 14.98
CA PRO A 167 -10.08 1.48 14.93
C PRO A 167 -11.58 1.79 14.90
N TYR A 168 -12.35 0.85 14.38
CA TYR A 168 -13.80 0.99 14.32
C TYR A 168 -14.51 0.58 15.62
N ASP A 169 -13.86 -0.19 16.46
CA ASP A 169 -14.40 -0.67 17.73
C ASP A 169 -13.26 -1.31 18.52
N GLU A 170 -13.56 -1.72 19.74
CA GLU A 170 -12.67 -2.44 20.64
C GLU A 170 -12.16 -3.77 20.05
N PHE A 171 -12.89 -4.38 19.09
CA PHE A 171 -12.53 -5.66 18.48
C PHE A 171 -11.55 -5.50 17.29
N THR A 172 -11.53 -4.31 16.69
CA THR A 172 -10.55 -3.93 15.66
C THR A 172 -9.34 -3.19 16.24
N PHE A 173 -9.36 -2.89 17.54
CA PHE A 173 -8.25 -2.27 18.25
C PHE A 173 -7.23 -3.33 18.72
N PRO A 174 -5.93 -3.18 18.42
CA PRO A 174 -4.88 -4.16 18.75
C PRO A 174 -4.45 -4.09 20.23
N LEU A 175 -5.37 -4.27 21.18
CA LEU A 175 -5.09 -4.12 22.63
C LEU A 175 -4.03 -5.11 23.13
N PHE A 176 -4.08 -6.36 22.66
CA PHE A 176 -3.20 -7.45 23.10
C PHE A 176 -2.08 -7.78 22.10
N SER A 177 -1.99 -7.04 20.99
CA SER A 177 -0.97 -7.32 19.98
C SER A 177 0.35 -6.69 20.42
N ASP A 178 1.31 -7.53 20.81
CA ASP A 178 2.67 -7.06 21.11
C ASP A 178 3.53 -6.98 19.84
N GLU A 179 3.24 -7.78 18.80
CA GLU A 179 4.02 -7.83 17.54
C GLU A 179 3.20 -7.72 16.25
N GLU A 180 1.90 -8.03 16.26
CA GLU A 180 1.05 -8.05 15.05
C GLU A 180 0.35 -6.70 14.82
N PHE A 181 1.07 -5.73 14.27
CA PHE A 181 0.44 -4.62 13.55
C PHE A 181 0.48 -4.90 12.05
N ASN A 182 -0.41 -4.27 11.28
CA ASN A 182 -0.45 -4.51 9.83
C ASN A 182 0.83 -3.97 9.16
N LYS A 183 1.63 -4.87 8.56
CA LYS A 183 2.86 -4.52 7.83
C LYS A 183 2.63 -3.49 6.72
N ASP A 184 1.44 -3.42 6.14
CA ASP A 184 1.09 -2.38 5.15
C ASP A 184 1.31 -0.96 5.70
N TYR A 185 1.10 -0.75 7.00
CA TYR A 185 1.34 0.54 7.65
C TYR A 185 2.82 0.84 7.85
N MET A 186 3.66 -0.19 8.02
CA MET A 186 5.12 -0.02 7.96
C MET A 186 5.57 0.44 6.57
N TYR A 187 5.07 -0.19 5.51
CA TYR A 187 5.38 0.22 4.14
C TYR A 187 4.93 1.67 3.88
N GLN A 188 3.74 2.04 4.37
CA GLN A 188 3.22 3.40 4.26
C GLN A 188 4.12 4.41 4.99
N LEU A 189 4.48 4.13 6.24
CA LEU A 189 5.32 4.99 7.06
C LEU A 189 6.73 5.15 6.50
N ASN A 190 7.34 4.09 5.95
CA ASN A 190 8.62 4.20 5.25
C ASN A 190 8.52 5.16 4.07
N GLY A 191 7.45 5.04 3.26
CA GLY A 191 7.18 5.98 2.18
C GLY A 191 7.08 7.44 2.64
N TYR A 192 6.47 7.68 3.81
CA TYR A 192 6.44 9.01 4.41
C TYR A 192 7.80 9.44 4.97
N GLY A 193 8.52 8.56 5.66
CA GLY A 193 9.85 8.83 6.18
C GLY A 193 10.77 9.38 5.11
N ASP A 194 10.80 8.71 3.96
CA ASP A 194 11.60 9.16 2.82
C ASP A 194 11.07 10.47 2.19
N LEU A 195 9.76 10.59 1.91
CA LEU A 195 9.16 11.82 1.34
C LEU A 195 9.36 13.06 2.21
N TYR A 196 9.41 12.88 3.53
CA TYR A 196 9.49 13.97 4.49
C TYR A 196 10.89 14.16 5.08
N GLY A 197 11.85 13.29 4.73
CA GLY A 197 13.21 13.29 5.26
C GLY A 197 13.23 13.05 6.77
N ARG A 198 12.62 11.96 7.22
CA ARG A 198 12.51 11.55 8.63
C ARG A 198 12.99 10.11 8.79
N GLU A 199 13.95 9.93 9.70
CA GLU A 199 14.52 8.62 10.03
C GLU A 199 13.68 7.85 11.05
N LYS A 200 12.84 8.56 11.82
CA LYS A 200 12.03 7.97 12.90
C LYS A 200 10.55 7.95 12.52
N LEU A 201 9.94 6.78 12.59
CA LEU A 201 8.59 6.50 12.11
C LEU A 201 7.72 6.01 13.27
N GLY A 202 6.53 6.58 13.40
CA GLY A 202 5.59 6.22 14.46
C GLY A 202 4.23 5.82 13.91
N LEU A 203 3.73 4.67 14.38
CA LEU A 203 2.37 4.20 14.12
C LEU A 203 1.58 4.30 15.42
N ALA A 204 0.41 4.93 15.38
CA ALA A 204 -0.48 5.00 16.54
C ALA A 204 -1.88 4.50 16.20
N TYR A 205 -2.37 3.51 16.93
CA TYR A 205 -3.78 3.16 16.92
C TYR A 205 -4.48 3.87 18.07
N CYS A 206 -5.53 4.65 17.76
CA CYS A 206 -6.24 5.49 18.71
C CYS A 206 -7.74 5.17 18.71
N LEU A 207 -8.21 4.48 19.75
CA LEU A 207 -9.62 4.16 19.96
C LEU A 207 -10.33 5.35 20.62
N VAL A 208 -10.91 6.21 19.78
CA VAL A 208 -11.69 7.39 20.20
C VAL A 208 -13.18 7.19 19.98
N ASP A 209 -13.98 8.05 20.61
CA ASP A 209 -15.43 8.09 20.44
C ASP A 209 -15.79 8.27 18.97
N ALA A 210 -16.77 7.49 18.49
CA ALA A 210 -17.29 7.72 17.16
C ALA A 210 -18.13 9.01 17.15
N PRO A 211 -18.10 9.77 16.05
CA PRO A 211 -18.95 10.94 15.88
C PRO A 211 -20.43 10.51 15.79
N ASP A 212 -21.35 11.40 16.14
CA ASP A 212 -22.78 11.07 16.22
C ASP A 212 -23.34 10.60 14.86
N GLU A 213 -22.79 11.03 13.72
CA GLU A 213 -23.17 10.55 12.39
C GLU A 213 -22.88 9.06 12.18
N ILE A 214 -21.77 8.55 12.71
CA ILE A 214 -21.42 7.12 12.66
C ILE A 214 -22.33 6.33 13.60
N ILE A 215 -22.62 6.87 14.78
CA ILE A 215 -23.55 6.27 15.74
C ILE A 215 -24.96 6.18 15.13
N GLU A 216 -25.42 7.25 14.47
CA GLU A 216 -26.71 7.29 13.78
C GLU A 216 -26.79 6.27 12.65
N PHE A 217 -25.72 6.14 11.86
CA PHE A 217 -25.64 5.13 10.80
C PHE A 217 -25.78 3.70 11.35
N GLU A 218 -25.05 3.36 12.42
CA GLU A 218 -25.13 2.02 13.03
C GLU A 218 -26.48 1.80 13.75
N ALA A 219 -27.07 2.84 14.34
CA ALA A 219 -28.39 2.76 14.96
C ALA A 219 -29.49 2.50 13.91
N ARG A 220 -29.49 3.24 12.80
CA ARG A 220 -30.42 3.00 11.67
C ARG A 220 -30.25 1.61 11.08
N LYS A 221 -29.02 1.14 10.92
CA LYS A 221 -28.73 -0.21 10.43
C LYS A 221 -29.25 -1.28 11.38
N TYR A 222 -29.03 -1.13 12.69
CA TYR A 222 -29.56 -2.03 13.71
C TYR A 222 -31.09 -2.07 13.69
N ALA A 223 -31.74 -0.91 13.68
CA ALA A 223 -33.20 -0.78 13.67
C ALA A 223 -33.81 -1.44 12.41
N ARG A 224 -33.22 -1.19 11.23
CA ARG A 224 -33.60 -1.84 9.97
C ARG A 224 -33.51 -3.37 10.04
N MET A 225 -32.42 -3.91 10.59
CA MET A 225 -32.25 -5.36 10.76
C MET A 225 -33.27 -5.99 11.72
N LYS A 226 -33.85 -5.19 12.61
CA LYS A 226 -34.86 -5.60 13.58
C LYS A 226 -36.29 -5.27 13.16
N GLY A 227 -36.48 -4.57 12.03
CA GLY A 227 -37.80 -4.15 11.55
C GLY A 227 -38.46 -3.08 12.44
N VAL A 228 -37.65 -2.27 13.14
CA VAL A 228 -38.13 -1.21 14.05
C VAL A 228 -37.58 0.16 13.63
N SER A 229 -38.12 1.23 14.21
CA SER A 229 -37.54 2.58 14.11
C SER A 229 -36.43 2.78 15.15
N VAL A 230 -35.56 3.77 14.93
CA VAL A 230 -34.60 4.20 15.95
C VAL A 230 -35.36 4.96 17.03
N ASP A 231 -35.30 4.47 18.27
CA ASP A 231 -35.77 5.14 19.47
C ASP A 231 -34.58 5.47 20.41
N GLU A 232 -34.89 6.09 21.55
CA GLU A 232 -33.87 6.51 22.52
C GLU A 232 -33.11 5.32 23.14
N GLU A 233 -33.78 4.17 23.32
CA GLU A 233 -33.15 2.97 23.87
C GLU A 233 -32.11 2.41 22.90
N ILE A 234 -32.48 2.29 21.62
CA ILE A 234 -31.57 1.86 20.56
C ILE A 234 -30.42 2.85 20.43
N TRP A 235 -30.70 4.15 20.40
CA TRP A 235 -29.66 5.19 20.32
C TRP A 235 -28.67 5.06 21.47
N THR A 236 -29.15 5.06 22.71
CA THR A 236 -28.31 4.94 23.92
C THR A 236 -27.47 3.65 23.90
N LYS A 237 -28.08 2.53 23.51
CA LYS A 237 -27.39 1.23 23.40
C LYS A 237 -26.26 1.26 22.37
N ILE A 238 -26.50 1.86 21.21
CA ILE A 238 -25.51 1.93 20.13
C ILE A 238 -24.42 2.95 20.48
N LYS A 239 -24.78 4.13 20.99
CA LYS A 239 -23.82 5.15 21.46
C LYS A 239 -22.84 4.58 22.46
N LYS A 240 -23.32 3.84 23.46
CA LYS A 240 -22.47 3.18 24.46
C LYS A 240 -21.42 2.23 23.86
N ARG A 241 -21.71 1.58 22.73
CA ARG A 241 -20.76 0.68 22.03
C ARG A 241 -19.68 1.41 21.26
N TYR A 242 -19.89 2.68 20.95
CA TYR A 242 -19.00 3.46 20.09
C TYR A 242 -18.35 4.65 20.82
N THR A 243 -18.53 4.75 22.14
CA THR A 243 -17.87 5.73 23.01
C THR A 243 -16.94 5.03 23.99
N PHE A 244 -15.70 5.47 24.06
CA PHE A 244 -14.60 4.89 24.80
C PHE A 244 -13.94 5.89 25.77
N SER A 245 -14.25 7.18 25.68
CA SER A 245 -13.67 8.26 26.50
C SER A 245 -13.70 8.05 28.02
N HIS A 246 -14.63 7.22 28.52
CA HIS A 246 -14.71 6.78 29.91
C HIS A 246 -13.57 5.83 30.35
N LEU A 247 -12.79 5.28 29.41
CA LEU A 247 -11.68 4.36 29.67
C LEU A 247 -10.34 5.12 29.81
N PRO A 248 -9.40 4.60 30.62
CA PRO A 248 -8.02 5.10 30.66
C PRO A 248 -7.35 5.10 29.28
N MET A 249 -6.43 6.06 29.02
CA MET A 249 -5.73 6.16 27.73
C MET A 249 -4.98 4.87 27.36
N ALA A 250 -4.40 4.17 28.34
CA ALA A 250 -3.67 2.92 28.13
C ALA A 250 -4.52 1.78 27.52
N LEU A 251 -5.86 1.86 27.62
CA LEU A 251 -6.79 0.92 26.96
C LEU A 251 -7.28 1.42 25.60
N ARG A 252 -6.85 2.61 25.18
CA ARG A 252 -7.33 3.31 23.98
C ARG A 252 -6.23 3.69 23.02
N ILE A 253 -4.96 3.54 23.40
CA ILE A 253 -3.85 3.86 22.52
C ILE A 253 -2.78 2.76 22.55
N ARG A 254 -2.29 2.42 21.36
CA ARG A 254 -1.12 1.55 21.17
C ARG A 254 -0.23 2.18 20.12
N THR A 255 1.07 2.23 20.39
CA THR A 255 2.06 2.86 19.53
C THR A 255 3.18 1.91 19.19
N TRP A 256 3.66 1.96 17.95
CA TRP A 256 4.87 1.28 17.50
C TRP A 256 5.80 2.30 16.87
N THR A 257 7.10 2.14 17.10
CA THR A 257 8.12 3.02 16.54
C THR A 257 9.20 2.20 15.87
N PHE A 258 9.66 2.65 14.72
CA PHE A 258 10.70 1.99 13.96
C PHE A 258 11.51 3.01 13.15
N ASP A 259 12.65 2.57 12.64
CA ASP A 259 13.55 3.39 11.84
C ASP A 259 13.24 3.23 10.35
N LEU A 260 13.58 4.26 9.56
CA LEU A 260 13.46 4.24 8.11
C LEU A 260 14.30 3.11 7.51
N ASP A 261 13.63 2.23 6.79
CA ASP A 261 14.22 1.15 6.01
C ASP A 261 14.54 1.67 4.59
N ARG A 262 15.80 2.08 4.38
CA ARG A 262 16.27 2.60 3.09
C ARG A 262 16.30 1.55 2.00
N GLU A 263 16.59 0.31 2.38
CA GLU A 263 16.66 -0.81 1.46
C GLU A 263 15.26 -1.09 0.86
N LEU A 264 14.23 -1.02 1.70
CA LEU A 264 12.84 -1.06 1.24
C LEU A 264 12.50 0.09 0.28
N ILE A 265 13.00 1.31 0.54
CA ILE A 265 12.73 2.46 -0.34
C ILE A 265 13.36 2.28 -1.72
N GLU A 266 14.59 1.76 -1.78
CA GLU A 266 15.24 1.41 -3.04
C GLU A 266 14.44 0.36 -3.82
N ASP A 267 13.89 -0.64 -3.13
CA ASP A 267 13.02 -1.64 -3.75
C ASP A 267 11.71 -1.05 -4.29
N VAL A 268 11.13 -0.09 -3.58
CA VAL A 268 9.95 0.65 -4.05
C VAL A 268 10.28 1.43 -5.32
N HIS A 269 11.42 2.10 -5.37
CA HIS A 269 11.86 2.84 -6.56
C HIS A 269 12.05 1.91 -7.76
N LEU A 270 12.74 0.77 -7.56
CA LEU A 270 12.93 -0.24 -8.60
C LEU A 270 11.59 -0.79 -9.11
N GLN A 271 10.64 -1.05 -8.22
CA GLN A 271 9.32 -1.54 -8.61
C GLN A 271 8.49 -0.47 -9.35
N VAL A 272 8.66 0.81 -9.02
CA VAL A 272 8.07 1.93 -9.79
C VAL A 272 8.62 1.95 -11.21
N GLU A 273 9.94 1.82 -11.41
CA GLU A 273 10.54 1.78 -12.75
C GLU A 273 10.01 0.62 -13.59
N ARG A 274 9.99 -0.59 -13.03
CA ARG A 274 9.39 -1.76 -13.70
C ARG A 274 7.91 -1.55 -14.03
N THR A 275 7.20 -0.81 -13.18
CA THR A 275 5.79 -0.47 -13.42
C THR A 275 5.64 0.54 -14.57
N ARG A 276 6.56 1.50 -14.71
CA ARG A 276 6.59 2.45 -15.82
C ARG A 276 6.84 1.76 -17.15
N GLU A 277 7.79 0.82 -17.17
CA GLU A 277 8.06 -0.02 -18.34
C GLU A 277 6.83 -0.84 -18.75
N TYR A 278 6.19 -1.49 -17.77
CA TYR A 278 4.93 -2.20 -18.01
C TYR A 278 3.84 -1.28 -18.57
N LEU A 279 3.65 -0.10 -17.98
CA LEU A 279 2.67 0.88 -18.46
C LEU A 279 2.95 1.33 -19.88
N ASN A 280 4.23 1.57 -20.22
CA ASN A 280 4.63 1.94 -21.57
C ASN A 280 4.21 0.87 -22.59
N GLN A 281 4.47 -0.41 -22.28
CA GLN A 281 4.06 -1.53 -23.14
C GLN A 281 2.54 -1.64 -23.30
N GLN A 282 1.77 -1.37 -22.24
CA GLN A 282 0.30 -1.49 -22.27
C GLN A 282 -0.39 -0.27 -22.91
N LEU A 283 0.13 0.94 -22.69
CA LEU A 283 -0.50 2.18 -23.14
C LEU A 283 -0.13 2.53 -24.57
N SER A 284 1.07 2.19 -25.05
CA SER A 284 1.51 2.54 -26.41
C SER A 284 0.52 2.07 -27.49
N PRO A 285 0.02 0.82 -27.51
CA PRO A 285 -0.93 0.38 -28.53
C PRO A 285 -2.28 1.11 -28.44
N VAL A 286 -2.72 1.43 -27.21
CA VAL A 286 -3.98 2.13 -26.97
C VAL A 286 -3.90 3.56 -27.48
N LEU A 287 -2.82 4.27 -27.18
CA LEU A 287 -2.61 5.65 -27.61
C LEU A 287 -2.47 5.76 -29.13
N MET A 288 -1.73 4.84 -29.76
CA MET A 288 -1.62 4.77 -31.23
C MET A 288 -2.98 4.60 -31.90
N ASN A 289 -3.81 3.68 -31.40
CA ASN A 289 -5.15 3.47 -31.96
C ASN A 289 -6.05 4.71 -31.80
N VAL A 290 -5.97 5.39 -30.65
CA VAL A 290 -6.69 6.66 -30.43
C VAL A 290 -6.23 7.72 -31.42
N GLU A 291 -4.92 7.91 -31.61
CA GLU A 291 -4.37 8.86 -32.58
C GLU A 291 -4.85 8.60 -34.02
N GLU A 292 -4.88 7.32 -34.43
CA GLU A 292 -5.41 6.92 -35.74
C GLU A 292 -6.91 7.26 -35.90
N GLU A 293 -7.73 7.01 -34.87
CA GLU A 293 -9.15 7.35 -34.89
C GLU A 293 -9.36 8.87 -34.96
N VAL A 294 -8.61 9.63 -34.15
CA VAL A 294 -8.67 11.11 -34.16
C VAL A 294 -8.28 11.65 -35.54
N ALA A 295 -7.23 11.12 -36.16
CA ALA A 295 -6.81 11.52 -37.50
C ALA A 295 -7.91 11.28 -38.54
N LYS A 296 -8.59 10.11 -38.50
CA LYS A 296 -9.72 9.80 -39.38
C LYS A 296 -10.89 10.76 -39.17
N MET A 297 -11.17 11.17 -37.93
CA MET A 297 -12.25 12.13 -37.63
C MET A 297 -11.96 13.55 -38.10
N ILE A 298 -10.69 13.96 -38.18
CA ILE A 298 -10.29 15.30 -38.65
C ILE A 298 -10.29 15.40 -40.17
N MET A 299 -10.07 14.28 -40.87
CA MET A 299 -10.09 14.21 -42.35
C MET A 299 -11.51 14.16 -42.96
N LEU A 300 -12.55 13.99 -42.15
CA LEU A 300 -13.98 14.02 -42.53
C LEU A 300 -14.61 15.39 -42.25
#